data_AF-A0A8B9URA9-F1
#
_entry.id   AF-A0A8B9URA9-F1
#
_cell.length_a   1.000
_cell.length_b   1.000
_cell.length_c   1.000
_cell.angle_alpha   90.00
_cell.angle_beta   90.00
_cell.angle_gamma   90.00
#
_symmetry.space_group_name_H-M   'P 1'
#
loop_
_entity.id
_entity.type
_entity.pdbx_description
1 polymer ?
#
loop_
_entity_poly.entity_id
_entity_poly.type
_entity_poly.pdbx_seq_one_letter_code
_entity_poly.pdbx_strand_id
1 'polypeptide(L)'
;MPPSLPPPRLQLPAGIGARAEHAQSGAARRRGRRHLGRVPAGTMAEGRDRDVYTAPPPRTPVADRTTSVPNPVTFLQAVFSYVIDTPVTFVREWIESRQAKNKFYYYHQKFPRVPDLSECVEGDHLCFFEAEAQWRRDRMVDQQIVEICRERLGACKQREGPNQFQNCAKEMEQLAQVTKAYQARYGDLGVHGNSRTCLMKQKHRMIEERKAQANAS
;
A
#
# COMPACT_ATOMS: atom_id res chain seq x y z
N MET A 1 -11.85 -6.28 37.33
CA MET A 1 -11.86 -6.62 35.90
C MET A 1 -10.64 -5.99 35.27
N PRO A 2 -9.67 -6.75 34.72
CA PRO A 2 -8.52 -6.13 34.09
C PRO A 2 -8.97 -5.41 32.80
N PRO A 3 -8.37 -4.27 32.45
CA PRO A 3 -8.71 -3.55 31.23
C PRO A 3 -8.40 -4.44 30.03
N SER A 4 -9.37 -4.53 29.12
CA SER A 4 -9.24 -5.18 27.82
C SER A 4 -8.09 -4.53 27.06
N LEU A 5 -6.94 -5.21 27.00
CA LEU A 5 -5.90 -4.88 26.04
C LEU A 5 -6.54 -4.92 24.64
N PRO A 6 -6.51 -3.81 23.88
CA PRO A 6 -7.04 -3.81 22.54
C PRO A 6 -6.31 -4.89 21.72
N PRO A 7 -7.00 -5.58 20.79
CA PRO A 7 -6.31 -6.49 19.89
C PRO A 7 -5.13 -5.74 19.25
N PRO A 8 -3.96 -6.38 19.05
CA PRO A 8 -2.86 -5.74 18.36
C PRO A 8 -3.39 -5.31 16.99
N ARG A 9 -3.59 -4.00 16.82
CA ARG A 9 -3.85 -3.43 15.50
C ARG A 9 -2.69 -3.89 14.66
N LEU A 10 -2.96 -4.40 13.46
CA LEU A 10 -1.90 -4.60 12.50
C LEU A 10 -1.27 -3.22 12.33
N GLN A 11 -0.07 -3.05 12.87
CA GLN A 11 0.64 -1.79 12.70
C GLN A 11 0.84 -1.70 11.20
N LEU A 12 0.16 -0.73 10.60
CA LEU A 12 0.45 -0.36 9.22
C LEU A 12 1.95 -0.13 9.14
N PRO A 13 2.64 -0.69 8.13
CA PRO A 13 4.06 -0.42 7.96
C PRO A 13 4.29 1.08 8.02
N ALA A 14 5.33 1.50 8.76
CA ALA A 14 5.66 2.91 8.97
C ALA A 14 5.62 3.65 7.61
N GLY A 15 4.71 4.63 7.48
CA GLY A 15 4.53 5.40 6.25
C GLY A 15 3.08 5.59 5.77
N ILE A 16 2.12 4.75 6.18
CA ILE A 16 0.73 4.85 5.68
C ILE A 16 -0.14 5.85 6.50
N GLY A 17 0.31 6.27 7.70
CA GLY A 17 -0.54 6.95 8.69
C GLY A 17 -0.29 8.44 8.97
N ALA A 18 0.76 9.08 8.42
CA ALA A 18 1.21 10.36 8.97
C ALA A 18 1.53 11.43 7.90
N ARG A 19 0.53 11.91 7.14
CA ARG A 19 0.65 13.21 6.43
C ARG A 19 -0.64 13.81 5.84
N ALA A 20 -1.83 13.38 6.27
CA ALA A 20 -3.08 13.85 5.67
C ALA A 20 -3.54 15.25 6.12
N GLU A 21 -2.88 15.93 7.08
CA GLU A 21 -3.45 17.15 7.70
C GLU A 21 -2.83 18.49 7.26
N HIS A 22 -1.81 18.53 6.38
CA HIS A 22 -1.16 19.81 6.01
C HIS A 22 -1.15 20.19 4.52
N ALA A 23 -1.82 19.44 3.63
CA ALA A 23 -1.79 19.73 2.18
C ALA A 23 -3.00 20.54 1.66
N GLN A 24 -3.59 21.40 2.49
CA GLN A 24 -4.66 22.34 2.08
C GLN A 24 -4.38 23.77 2.55
N SER A 25 -3.18 24.32 2.29
CA SER A 25 -2.97 25.77 2.31
C SER A 25 -1.66 26.10 1.60
N GLY A 26 -1.72 26.95 0.57
CA GLY A 26 -0.52 27.51 -0.06
C GLY A 26 -0.42 27.36 -1.58
N ALA A 27 -1.43 27.81 -2.33
CA ALA A 27 -1.25 28.14 -3.74
C ALA A 27 -0.42 29.44 -3.85
N ALA A 28 0.90 29.34 -3.70
CA ALA A 28 1.81 30.45 -3.95
C ALA A 28 2.22 30.49 -5.43
N ARG A 29 1.70 31.50 -6.14
CA ARG A 29 2.17 31.96 -7.46
C ARG A 29 3.70 32.02 -7.51
N ARG A 30 4.32 31.20 -8.38
CA ARG A 30 5.62 31.54 -8.99
C ARG A 30 5.46 31.67 -10.49
N ARG A 31 5.50 32.93 -10.95
CA ARG A 31 5.59 33.31 -12.36
C ARG A 31 7.00 32.97 -12.88
N GLY A 32 7.05 32.36 -14.06
CA GLY A 32 8.08 32.61 -15.08
C GLY A 32 9.42 31.85 -14.97
N ARG A 33 9.56 30.80 -15.79
CA ARG A 33 10.61 30.71 -16.84
C ARG A 33 10.31 29.52 -17.73
N ARG A 34 9.96 29.77 -19.01
CA ARG A 34 9.90 28.73 -20.04
C ARG A 34 11.34 28.43 -20.44
N HIS A 35 11.93 27.39 -19.87
CA HIS A 35 13.05 26.70 -20.51
C HIS A 35 12.51 25.40 -21.11
N LEU A 36 12.45 25.38 -22.44
CA LEU A 36 12.40 24.15 -23.24
C LEU A 36 13.67 23.37 -22.92
N GLY A 37 13.55 22.22 -22.26
CA GLY A 37 14.71 21.41 -21.93
C GLY A 37 14.41 20.28 -20.96
N ARG A 38 14.31 19.06 -21.52
CA ARG A 38 14.46 17.76 -20.86
C ARG A 38 13.50 17.50 -19.70
N VAL A 39 12.38 16.84 -20.01
CA VAL A 39 11.57 16.14 -19.00
C VAL A 39 12.50 15.16 -18.28
N PRO A 40 12.70 15.26 -16.96
CA PRO A 40 13.48 14.26 -16.23
C PRO A 40 12.77 12.91 -16.36
N ALA A 41 13.52 11.88 -16.71
CA ALA A 41 13.05 10.50 -16.71
C ALA A 41 12.67 10.11 -15.28
N GLY A 42 11.40 10.28 -14.90
CA GLY A 42 10.95 9.96 -13.55
C GLY A 42 9.67 10.65 -13.05
N THR A 43 8.69 10.96 -13.91
CA THR A 43 7.37 11.40 -13.41
C THR A 43 6.27 10.46 -13.88
N MET A 44 6.38 9.18 -13.52
CA MET A 44 5.21 8.30 -13.50
C MET A 44 4.36 8.69 -12.29
N ALA A 45 3.33 9.51 -12.48
CA ALA A 45 2.33 9.88 -11.45
C ALA A 45 2.90 10.01 -10.03
N GLU A 46 4.01 10.73 -9.91
CA GLU A 46 4.82 10.65 -8.71
C GLU A 46 4.50 11.81 -7.79
N GLY A 47 3.94 11.51 -6.63
CA GLY A 47 3.79 12.53 -5.60
C GLY A 47 3.02 12.14 -4.35
N ARG A 48 2.16 11.11 -4.38
CA ARG A 48 1.30 10.82 -3.21
C ARG A 48 1.65 9.54 -2.45
N ASP A 49 2.03 8.47 -3.14
CA ASP A 49 2.16 7.14 -2.51
C ASP A 49 3.60 6.59 -2.50
N ARG A 50 4.61 7.46 -2.67
CA ARG A 50 6.05 7.11 -2.65
C ARG A 50 6.46 6.36 -1.38
N ASP A 51 5.81 6.68 -0.26
CA ASP A 51 6.08 6.08 1.06
C ASP A 51 5.46 4.67 1.18
N VAL A 52 4.36 4.42 0.44
CA VAL A 52 3.70 3.11 0.40
C VAL A 52 4.34 2.20 -0.65
N TYR A 53 4.73 2.76 -1.78
CA TYR A 53 5.40 2.07 -2.88
C TYR A 53 6.83 2.59 -3.02
N THR A 54 7.68 2.14 -2.10
CA THR A 54 9.08 2.57 -2.09
C THR A 54 9.82 1.91 -3.26
N ALA A 55 10.33 2.73 -4.17
CA ALA A 55 11.24 2.29 -5.23
C ALA A 55 12.62 2.96 -5.03
N PRO A 56 13.73 2.18 -5.03
CA PRO A 56 15.05 2.77 -5.04
C PRO A 56 15.23 3.61 -6.32
N PRO A 57 16.03 4.69 -6.28
CA PRO A 57 16.27 5.50 -7.46
C PRO A 57 16.90 4.63 -8.56
N PRO A 58 16.44 4.75 -9.81
CA PRO A 58 16.99 3.96 -10.91
C PRO A 58 18.47 4.32 -11.11
N ARG A 59 19.34 3.31 -11.10
CA ARG A 59 20.78 3.43 -11.41
C ARG A 59 21.07 2.64 -12.66
N THR A 60 20.96 3.28 -13.82
CA THR A 60 21.40 2.70 -15.08
C THR A 60 22.86 3.08 -15.31
N PRO A 61 23.77 2.14 -15.60
CA PRO A 61 25.13 2.49 -15.98
C PRO A 61 25.11 3.34 -17.25
N VAL A 62 26.11 4.20 -17.41
CA VAL A 62 26.32 4.92 -18.66
C VAL A 62 26.63 3.88 -19.73
N ALA A 63 26.00 4.01 -20.90
CA ALA A 63 26.25 3.10 -22.01
C ALA A 63 27.62 3.39 -22.63
N ASP A 64 28.64 2.62 -22.24
CA ASP A 64 29.98 2.71 -22.80
C ASP A 64 30.03 2.05 -24.19
N ARG A 65 30.53 2.80 -25.19
CA ARG A 65 30.70 2.31 -26.57
C ARG A 65 32.07 1.66 -26.70
N THR A 66 32.14 0.34 -26.53
CA THR A 66 33.39 -0.43 -26.68
C THR A 66 33.71 -0.81 -28.12
N THR A 67 32.75 -0.71 -29.05
CA THR A 67 32.91 -1.02 -30.47
C THR A 67 32.52 0.16 -31.36
N SER A 68 33.12 0.24 -32.57
CA SER A 68 32.86 1.30 -33.56
C SER A 68 31.55 1.14 -34.31
N VAL A 69 30.92 -0.04 -34.23
CA VAL A 69 29.65 -0.35 -34.90
C VAL A 69 28.49 0.12 -34.03
N PRO A 70 27.53 0.89 -34.58
CA PRO A 70 26.38 1.38 -33.81
C PRO A 70 25.49 0.22 -33.34
N ASN A 71 25.09 0.24 -32.07
CA ASN A 71 24.20 -0.78 -31.51
C ASN A 71 22.77 -0.62 -32.08
N PRO A 72 22.20 -1.65 -32.73
CA PRO A 72 20.86 -1.56 -33.35
C PRO A 72 19.76 -1.29 -32.32
N VAL A 73 19.94 -1.64 -31.05
CA VAL A 73 18.96 -1.35 -29.98
C VAL A 73 18.76 0.15 -29.80
N THR A 74 19.82 0.95 -29.90
CA THR A 74 19.71 2.42 -29.76
C THR A 74 18.94 3.05 -30.91
N PHE A 75 19.08 2.50 -32.12
CA PHE A 75 18.32 2.92 -33.29
C PHE A 75 16.84 2.54 -33.15
N LEU A 76 16.54 1.29 -32.76
CA LEU A 76 15.16 0.84 -32.54
C LEU A 76 14.46 1.65 -31.44
N GLN A 77 15.15 1.98 -30.34
CA GLN A 77 14.62 2.85 -29.29
C GLN A 77 14.32 4.26 -29.81
N ALA A 78 15.19 4.83 -30.64
CA ALA A 78 14.97 6.14 -31.24
C ALA A 78 13.74 6.12 -32.18
N VAL A 79 13.63 5.11 -33.05
CA VAL A 79 12.47 4.93 -33.93
C VAL A 79 11.20 4.73 -33.13
N PHE A 80 11.21 3.89 -32.09
CA PHE A 80 10.07 3.69 -31.20
C PHE A 80 9.62 5.01 -30.56
N SER A 81 10.56 5.78 -30.02
CA SER A 81 10.24 7.05 -29.37
C SER A 81 9.61 8.05 -30.35
N TYR A 82 10.13 8.14 -31.57
CA TYR A 82 9.62 9.08 -32.57
C TYR A 82 8.28 8.62 -33.18
N VAL A 83 8.18 7.35 -33.56
CA VAL A 83 7.02 6.81 -34.30
C VAL A 83 5.85 6.50 -33.37
N ILE A 84 6.10 6.09 -32.13
CA ILE A 84 5.06 5.60 -31.22
C ILE A 84 4.90 6.55 -30.02
N ASP A 85 5.96 6.84 -29.27
CA ASP A 85 5.81 7.63 -28.03
C ASP A 85 5.36 9.08 -28.29
N THR A 86 5.93 9.77 -29.29
CA THR A 86 5.54 11.17 -29.57
C THR A 86 4.07 11.35 -29.99
N PRO A 87 3.48 10.56 -30.92
CA PRO A 87 2.06 10.71 -31.21
C PRO A 87 1.17 10.29 -30.05
N VAL A 88 1.55 9.25 -29.28
CA VAL A 88 0.78 8.80 -28.10
C VAL A 88 0.76 9.88 -27.01
N THR A 89 1.90 10.52 -26.75
CA THR A 89 1.98 11.63 -25.79
C THR A 89 1.18 12.84 -26.24
N PHE A 90 1.19 13.17 -27.53
CA PHE A 90 0.32 14.22 -28.09
C PHE A 90 -1.18 13.93 -27.86
N VAL A 91 -1.62 12.69 -28.13
CA VAL A 91 -3.02 12.29 -27.88
C VAL A 91 -3.34 12.36 -26.39
N ARG A 92 -2.43 11.92 -25.51
CA ARG A 92 -2.60 12.04 -24.05
C ARG A 92 -2.80 13.51 -23.64
N GLU A 93 -1.93 14.40 -24.10
CA GLU A 93 -2.04 15.84 -23.81
C GLU A 93 -3.33 16.46 -24.34
N TRP A 94 -3.77 16.05 -25.54
CA TRP A 94 -5.05 16.49 -26.10
C TRP A 94 -6.24 16.06 -25.23
N ILE A 95 -6.28 14.80 -24.79
CA ILE A 95 -7.32 14.29 -23.88
C ILE A 95 -7.26 15.02 -22.53
N GLU A 96 -6.08 15.14 -21.93
CA GLU A 96 -5.88 15.86 -20.65
C GLU A 96 -6.33 17.31 -20.76
N SER A 97 -6.07 18.00 -21.87
CA SER A 97 -6.52 19.38 -22.11
C SER A 97 -8.05 19.50 -22.13
N ARG A 98 -8.75 18.44 -22.56
CA ARG A 98 -10.22 18.39 -22.58
C ARG A 98 -10.76 18.04 -21.21
N GLN A 99 -10.17 17.07 -20.52
CA GLN A 99 -10.55 16.66 -19.17
C GLN A 99 -10.29 17.78 -18.14
N ALA A 100 -9.21 18.55 -18.31
CA ALA A 100 -8.90 19.70 -17.45
C ALA A 100 -9.98 20.79 -17.48
N LYS A 101 -10.76 20.89 -18.58
CA LYS A 101 -11.90 21.81 -18.68
C LYS A 101 -13.09 21.36 -17.84
N ASN A 102 -13.25 20.04 -17.63
CA ASN A 102 -14.38 19.42 -16.92
C ASN A 102 -13.85 18.49 -15.80
N LYS A 103 -13.27 19.08 -14.75
CA LYS A 103 -12.69 18.30 -13.64
C LYS A 103 -13.78 17.86 -12.64
N PHE A 104 -13.99 16.56 -12.53
CA PHE A 104 -14.85 15.96 -11.49
C PHE A 104 -14.03 15.59 -10.25
N TYR A 105 -14.57 15.87 -9.07
CA TYR A 105 -13.94 15.53 -7.79
C TYR A 105 -14.69 14.35 -7.17
N TYR A 106 -13.94 13.35 -6.71
CA TYR A 106 -14.45 12.25 -5.90
C TYR A 106 -13.77 12.26 -4.53
N TYR A 107 -14.49 11.85 -3.50
CA TYR A 107 -13.99 11.81 -2.13
C TYR A 107 -13.87 10.37 -1.66
N HIS A 108 -12.86 10.10 -0.84
CA HIS A 108 -12.74 8.82 -0.15
C HIS A 108 -13.69 8.81 1.04
N GLN A 109 -14.51 7.76 1.12
CA GLN A 109 -15.43 7.59 2.23
C GLN A 109 -14.67 7.36 3.54
N LYS A 110 -14.99 8.13 4.58
CA LYS A 110 -14.43 7.98 5.91
C LYS A 110 -15.51 7.41 6.83
N PHE A 111 -15.27 6.22 7.35
CA PHE A 111 -16.17 5.59 8.31
C PHE A 111 -15.73 5.96 9.74
N PRO A 112 -16.62 6.54 10.57
CA PRO A 112 -16.34 6.69 11.99
C PRO A 112 -16.23 5.30 12.65
N ARG A 113 -15.50 5.23 13.77
CA ARG A 113 -15.43 4.00 14.56
C ARG A 113 -16.74 3.81 15.30
N VAL A 114 -17.18 2.57 15.34
CA VAL A 114 -18.35 2.06 16.08
C VAL A 114 -17.81 1.25 17.27
N PRO A 115 -18.53 1.16 18.40
CA PRO A 115 -18.18 0.25 19.49
C PRO A 115 -17.93 -1.19 18.99
N ASP A 116 -16.90 -1.82 19.54
CA ASP A 116 -16.54 -3.19 19.21
C ASP A 116 -17.50 -4.18 19.89
N LEU A 117 -17.52 -5.43 19.41
CA LEU A 117 -18.41 -6.48 19.92
C LEU A 117 -18.25 -6.75 21.44
N SER A 118 -17.08 -6.44 22.02
CA SER A 118 -16.83 -6.61 23.46
C SER A 118 -17.57 -5.60 24.36
N GLU A 119 -18.00 -4.48 23.80
CA GLU A 119 -18.69 -3.41 24.54
C GLU A 119 -20.22 -3.53 24.44
N CYS A 120 -20.71 -4.30 23.48
CA CYS A 120 -22.13 -4.56 23.29
C CYS A 120 -22.71 -5.45 24.40
N VAL A 121 -23.94 -5.13 24.82
CA VAL A 121 -24.73 -5.95 25.76
C VAL A 121 -25.25 -7.21 25.06
N GLU A 122 -25.31 -8.33 25.77
CA GLU A 122 -25.86 -9.57 25.25
C GLU A 122 -27.34 -9.41 24.86
N GLY A 123 -27.68 -9.74 23.61
CA GLY A 123 -29.05 -9.62 23.08
C GLY A 123 -29.35 -8.32 22.33
N ASP A 124 -28.44 -7.33 22.35
CA ASP A 124 -28.59 -6.12 21.53
C ASP A 124 -28.15 -6.39 20.08
N HIS A 125 -29.12 -6.72 19.24
CA HIS A 125 -28.88 -7.03 17.83
C HIS A 125 -28.44 -5.83 16.99
N LEU A 126 -28.77 -4.59 17.38
CA LEU A 126 -28.37 -3.39 16.65
C LEU A 126 -26.88 -3.14 16.85
N CYS A 127 -26.41 -3.18 18.10
CA CYS A 127 -24.99 -3.06 18.41
C CYS A 127 -24.17 -4.14 17.71
N PHE A 128 -24.65 -5.39 17.72
CA PHE A 128 -23.98 -6.49 17.03
C PHE A 128 -23.88 -6.29 15.52
N PHE A 129 -24.93 -5.77 14.89
CA PHE A 129 -24.94 -5.51 13.45
C PHE A 129 -23.91 -4.44 13.06
N GLU A 130 -23.84 -3.34 13.80
CA GLU A 130 -22.88 -2.27 13.51
C GLU A 130 -21.43 -2.73 13.76
N ALA A 131 -21.19 -3.44 14.87
CA ALA A 131 -19.89 -4.00 15.21
C ALA A 131 -19.43 -5.05 14.17
N GLU A 132 -20.34 -5.90 13.68
CA GLU A 132 -20.03 -6.86 12.62
C GLU A 132 -19.71 -6.14 11.29
N ALA A 133 -20.46 -5.10 10.93
CA ALA A 133 -20.18 -4.30 9.74
C ALA A 133 -18.80 -3.63 9.82
N GLN A 134 -18.42 -3.12 10.99
CA GLN A 134 -17.09 -2.56 11.23
C GLN A 134 -15.99 -3.63 11.05
N TRP A 135 -16.15 -4.78 11.70
CA TRP A 135 -15.20 -5.90 11.58
C TRP A 135 -15.05 -6.39 10.14
N ARG A 136 -16.15 -6.46 9.38
CA ARG A 136 -16.13 -6.90 7.98
C ARG A 136 -15.36 -5.91 7.09
N ARG A 137 -15.51 -4.60 7.34
CA ARG A 137 -14.70 -3.55 6.67
C ARG A 137 -13.23 -3.66 7.03
N ASP A 138 -12.90 -3.77 8.31
CA ASP A 138 -11.51 -3.87 8.76
C ASP A 138 -10.82 -5.13 8.21
N ARG A 139 -11.54 -6.26 8.10
CA ARG A 139 -11.04 -7.48 7.45
C ARG A 139 -10.71 -7.25 5.97
N MET A 140 -11.54 -6.53 5.22
CA MET A 140 -11.25 -6.20 3.82
C MET A 140 -10.03 -5.28 3.70
N VAL A 141 -9.90 -4.30 4.60
CA VAL A 141 -8.71 -3.42 4.64
C VAL A 141 -7.45 -4.23 4.95
N ASP A 142 -7.50 -5.13 5.93
CA ASP A 142 -6.38 -5.99 6.30
C ASP A 142 -5.96 -6.96 5.18
N GLN A 143 -6.91 -7.42 4.35
CA GLN A 143 -6.60 -8.19 3.14
C GLN A 143 -5.80 -7.36 2.14
N GLN A 144 -6.20 -6.09 1.92
CA GLN A 144 -5.48 -5.19 1.02
C GLN A 144 -4.10 -4.83 1.57
N ILE A 145 -3.93 -4.73 2.89
CA ILE A 145 -2.60 -4.52 3.50
C ILE A 145 -1.66 -5.69 3.18
N VAL A 146 -2.14 -6.94 3.31
CA VAL A 146 -1.34 -8.12 2.95
C VAL A 146 -0.98 -8.09 1.46
N GLU A 147 -1.92 -7.71 0.60
CA GLU A 147 -1.70 -7.65 -0.84
C GLU A 147 -0.67 -6.57 -1.22
N ILE A 148 -0.73 -5.38 -0.63
CA ILE A 148 0.29 -4.34 -0.81
C ILE A 148 1.68 -4.85 -0.41
N CYS A 149 1.80 -5.58 0.71
CA CYS A 149 3.08 -6.19 1.10
C CYS A 149 3.56 -7.25 0.10
N ARG A 150 2.65 -8.00 -0.53
CA ARG A 150 3.00 -8.96 -1.59
C ARG A 150 3.46 -8.25 -2.86
N GLU A 151 2.78 -7.18 -3.26
CA GLU A 151 3.17 -6.34 -4.40
C GLU A 151 4.56 -5.75 -4.20
N ARG A 152 4.89 -5.27 -3.00
CA ARG A 152 6.25 -4.79 -2.66
C ARG A 152 7.30 -5.87 -2.85
N LEU A 153 7.05 -7.08 -2.34
CA LEU A 153 7.95 -8.21 -2.52
C LEU A 153 8.09 -8.59 -4.00
N GLY A 154 6.98 -8.61 -4.74
CA GLY A 154 6.99 -8.88 -6.19
C GLY A 154 7.79 -7.84 -6.98
N ALA A 155 7.60 -6.56 -6.68
CA ALA A 155 8.33 -5.46 -7.29
C ALA A 155 9.83 -5.53 -6.97
N CYS A 156 10.18 -5.88 -5.73
CA CYS A 156 11.55 -6.06 -5.27
C CYS A 156 12.25 -7.21 -6.01
N LYS A 157 11.62 -8.39 -6.10
CA LYS A 157 12.13 -9.54 -6.86
C LYS A 157 12.36 -9.20 -8.34
N GLN A 158 11.41 -8.51 -8.96
CA GLN A 158 11.52 -8.11 -10.37
C GLN A 158 12.66 -7.11 -10.61
N ARG A 159 12.96 -6.23 -9.65
CA ARG A 159 14.04 -5.23 -9.76
C ARG A 159 15.42 -5.83 -9.55
N GLU A 160 15.56 -6.77 -8.61
CA GLU A 160 16.86 -7.31 -8.19
C GLU A 160 17.31 -8.51 -9.02
N GLY A 161 16.38 -9.22 -9.67
CA GLY A 161 16.68 -10.36 -10.54
C GLY A 161 17.46 -11.46 -9.81
N PRO A 162 18.72 -11.76 -10.21
CA PRO A 162 19.49 -12.86 -9.60
C PRO A 162 19.85 -12.64 -8.12
N ASN A 163 19.99 -11.38 -7.69
CA ASN A 163 20.42 -11.05 -6.32
C ASN A 163 19.25 -10.86 -5.34
N GLN A 164 18.05 -11.33 -5.70
CA GLN A 164 16.80 -11.13 -4.96
C GLN A 164 16.84 -11.61 -3.49
N PHE A 165 17.64 -12.64 -3.18
CA PHE A 165 17.64 -13.23 -1.84
C PHE A 165 18.38 -12.37 -0.81
N GLN A 166 19.36 -11.56 -1.25
CA GLN A 166 20.18 -10.75 -0.34
C GLN A 166 19.58 -9.35 -0.15
N ASN A 167 19.16 -8.73 -1.25
CA ASN A 167 18.73 -7.33 -1.22
C ASN A 167 17.25 -7.21 -0.77
N CYS A 168 16.41 -8.21 -1.07
CA CYS A 168 14.99 -8.22 -0.71
C CYS A 168 14.64 -8.73 0.71
N ALA A 169 15.64 -8.96 1.56
CA ALA A 169 15.42 -9.57 2.88
C ALA A 169 14.41 -8.82 3.75
N LYS A 170 14.41 -7.48 3.69
CA LYS A 170 13.51 -6.62 4.48
C LYS A 170 12.05 -6.79 4.09
N GLU A 171 11.74 -6.80 2.81
CA GLU A 171 10.37 -6.97 2.31
C GLU A 171 9.85 -8.38 2.58
N MET A 172 10.74 -9.39 2.49
CA MET A 172 10.41 -10.77 2.88
C MET A 172 10.01 -10.87 4.36
N GLU A 173 10.79 -10.23 5.24
CA GLU A 173 10.51 -10.21 6.67
C GLU A 173 9.20 -9.47 6.98
N GLN A 174 8.97 -8.32 6.35
CA GLN A 174 7.71 -7.57 6.49
C GLN A 174 6.50 -8.42 6.07
N LEU A 175 6.59 -9.10 4.93
CA LEU A 175 5.51 -9.99 4.49
C LEU A 175 5.31 -11.15 5.48
N ALA A 176 6.38 -11.75 6.01
CA ALA A 176 6.28 -12.82 6.99
C ALA A 176 5.60 -12.35 8.29
N GLN A 177 5.94 -11.16 8.78
CA GLN A 177 5.33 -10.57 9.98
C GLN A 177 3.84 -10.27 9.75
N VAL A 178 3.50 -9.61 8.63
CA VAL A 178 2.13 -9.24 8.29
C VAL A 178 1.25 -10.47 8.04
N THR A 179 1.75 -11.47 7.31
CA THR A 179 1.02 -12.71 7.07
C THR A 179 0.82 -13.53 8.35
N LYS A 180 1.83 -13.60 9.23
CA LYS A 180 1.69 -14.23 10.55
C LYS A 180 0.63 -13.52 11.40
N ALA A 181 0.64 -12.20 11.44
CA ALA A 181 -0.35 -11.43 12.19
C ALA A 181 -1.77 -11.53 11.59
N TYR A 182 -1.89 -11.58 10.26
CA TYR A 182 -3.16 -11.81 9.57
C TYR A 182 -3.70 -13.23 9.86
N GLN A 183 -2.86 -14.26 9.75
CA GLN A 183 -3.25 -15.64 10.07
C GLN A 183 -3.62 -15.81 11.54
N ALA A 184 -2.90 -15.18 12.45
CA ALA A 184 -3.23 -15.19 13.87
C ALA A 184 -4.64 -14.62 14.11
N ARG A 185 -4.98 -13.49 13.48
CA ARG A 185 -6.30 -12.84 13.64
C ARG A 185 -7.43 -13.56 12.91
N TYR A 186 -7.27 -13.88 11.63
CA TYR A 186 -8.34 -14.34 10.74
C TYR A 186 -8.23 -15.80 10.29
N GLY A 187 -7.15 -16.51 10.62
CA GLY A 187 -6.99 -17.94 10.29
C GLY A 187 -8.05 -18.79 10.98
N ASP A 188 -8.49 -19.87 10.32
CA ASP A 188 -9.37 -20.91 10.88
C ASP A 188 -10.73 -20.41 11.39
N LEU A 189 -11.18 -19.23 10.99
CA LEU A 189 -12.52 -18.71 11.31
C LEU A 189 -13.65 -19.43 10.53
N GLY A 190 -13.30 -20.24 9.53
CA GLY A 190 -14.25 -20.90 8.64
C GLY A 190 -14.93 -19.95 7.63
N VAL A 191 -15.83 -20.50 6.82
CA VAL A 191 -16.55 -19.76 5.78
C VAL A 191 -17.49 -18.70 6.37
N HIS A 192 -18.16 -19.05 7.48
CA HIS A 192 -19.07 -18.16 8.21
C HIS A 192 -18.38 -17.36 9.33
N GLY A 193 -17.09 -17.07 9.16
CA GLY A 193 -16.32 -16.30 10.14
C GLY A 193 -16.93 -14.92 10.39
N ASN A 194 -17.25 -14.64 11.66
CA ASN A 194 -17.86 -13.39 12.13
C ASN A 194 -17.03 -12.74 13.25
N SER A 195 -17.41 -11.53 13.65
CA SER A 195 -16.76 -10.79 14.75
C SER A 195 -16.74 -11.58 16.06
N ARG A 196 -17.80 -12.37 16.34
CA ARG A 196 -17.91 -13.22 17.54
C ARG A 196 -16.88 -14.35 17.56
N THR A 197 -16.70 -15.07 16.46
CA THR A 197 -15.69 -16.13 16.33
C THR A 197 -14.28 -15.56 16.43
N CYS A 198 -14.05 -14.36 15.88
CA CYS A 198 -12.77 -13.65 16.01
C CYS A 198 -12.48 -13.31 17.48
N LEU A 199 -13.49 -12.81 18.21
CA LEU A 199 -13.37 -12.48 19.63
C LEU A 199 -13.12 -13.73 20.49
N MET A 200 -13.81 -14.84 20.21
CA MET A 200 -13.56 -16.11 20.92
C MET A 200 -12.15 -16.63 20.65
N LYS A 201 -11.68 -16.60 19.40
CA LYS A 201 -10.29 -16.95 19.07
C LYS A 201 -9.29 -16.08 19.84
N GLN A 202 -9.54 -14.77 19.92
CA GLN A 202 -8.70 -13.86 20.69
C GLN A 202 -8.69 -14.24 22.18
N LYS A 203 -9.84 -14.54 22.78
CA LYS A 203 -9.93 -15.00 24.17
C LYS A 203 -9.12 -16.28 24.41
N HIS A 204 -9.22 -17.26 23.50
CA HIS A 204 -8.43 -18.49 23.59
C HIS A 204 -6.92 -18.21 23.61
N ARG A 205 -6.43 -17.37 22.69
CA ARG A 205 -5.01 -16.97 22.67
C ARG A 205 -4.58 -16.28 23.97
N MET A 206 -5.38 -15.34 24.47
CA MET A 206 -5.07 -14.62 25.72
C MET A 206 -5.02 -15.57 26.93
N ILE A 207 -5.86 -16.60 26.96
CA ILE A 207 -5.84 -17.61 28.04
C ILE A 207 -4.58 -18.48 27.93
N GLU A 208 -4.21 -18.91 26.71
CA GLU A 208 -3.01 -19.70 26.46
C GLU A 208 -1.74 -18.93 26.81
N GLU A 209 -1.64 -17.66 26.41
CA GLU A 209 -0.51 -16.78 26.76
C GLU A 209 -0.38 -16.61 28.28
N ARG A 210 -1.50 -16.41 28.99
CA ARG A 210 -1.50 -16.34 30.46
C ARG A 210 -1.06 -17.64 31.11
N LYS A 211 -1.49 -18.79 30.59
CA LYS A 211 -1.05 -20.12 31.09
C LYS A 211 0.44 -20.35 30.84
N ALA A 212 0.92 -19.99 29.65
CA ALA A 212 2.33 -20.10 29.30
C ALA A 212 3.21 -19.21 30.19
N GLN A 213 2.77 -17.98 30.49
CA GLN A 213 3.45 -17.07 31.42
C GLN A 213 3.48 -17.64 32.84
N ALA A 214 2.36 -18.18 33.33
CA ALA A 214 2.28 -18.78 34.67
C ALA A 214 3.13 -20.06 34.81
N ASN A 215 3.32 -20.81 33.73
CA ASN A 215 4.19 -22.00 33.72
C ASN A 215 5.68 -21.64 33.57
N ALA A 216 5.98 -20.43 33.08
CA ALA A 216 7.34 -19.92 32.91
C ALA A 216 7.86 -19.13 34.13
N SER A 217 6.97 -18.75 35.05
CA SER A 217 7.26 -18.14 36.36
C SER A 217 7.37 -19.20 37.45
#